data_AF-A0A386R0L0-F1
#
_entry.id   AF-A0A386R0L0-F1
#
_cell.length_a   1.000
_cell.length_b   1.000
_cell.length_c   1.000
_cell.angle_alpha   90.00
_cell.angle_beta   90.00
_cell.angle_gamma   90.00
#
_symmetry.space_group_name_H-M   'P 1'
#
loop_
_entity.id
_entity.type
_entity.pdbx_description
1 polymer ?
#
loop_
_entity_poly.entity_id
_entity_poly.type
_entity_poly.pdbx_seq_one_letter_code
_entity_poly.pdbx_strand_id
1 'polypeptide(L)'
;MSETKEILKAINQFRDERNWRQFHNEKDLSLSISLEAAELLELFQWKTSEEVVDSQQERLAEELADVLIYSYMLADNLDFDINEIIRKKLEKNTEKYPIEKSKDNRTKYNDL
;
A
#
# COMPACT_ATOMS: atom_id res chain seq x y z
N MET A 1 -14.52 -16.65 3.44
CA MET A 1 -14.46 -15.18 3.24
C MET A 1 -13.44 -14.92 2.14
N SER A 2 -13.33 -13.71 1.57
CA SER A 2 -12.20 -13.44 0.65
C SER A 2 -10.89 -13.39 1.45
N GLU A 3 -9.78 -13.81 0.86
CA GLU A 3 -8.45 -13.82 1.50
C GLU A 3 -8.09 -12.45 2.12
N THR A 4 -8.36 -11.35 1.41
CA THR A 4 -8.21 -9.97 1.92
C THR A 4 -8.93 -9.73 3.25
N LYS A 5 -10.12 -10.31 3.44
CA LYS A 5 -10.93 -10.14 4.65
C LYS A 5 -10.38 -10.97 5.81
N GLU A 6 -9.75 -12.11 5.51
CA GLU A 6 -9.08 -12.94 6.52
C GLU A 6 -7.82 -12.25 7.03
N ILE A 7 -7.02 -11.66 6.13
CA ILE A 7 -5.87 -10.82 6.50
C ILE A 7 -6.31 -9.61 7.32
N LEU A 8 -7.32 -8.85 6.86
CA LEU A 8 -7.82 -7.71 7.62
C LEU A 8 -8.32 -8.11 9.02
N LYS A 9 -8.99 -9.26 9.13
CA LYS A 9 -9.43 -9.79 10.43
C LYS A 9 -8.23 -10.08 11.35
N ALA A 10 -7.16 -10.69 10.83
CA ALA A 10 -5.96 -10.97 11.61
C ALA A 10 -5.26 -9.67 12.06
N ILE A 11 -5.16 -8.67 11.17
CA ILE A 11 -4.64 -7.33 11.48
C ILE A 11 -5.45 -6.68 12.61
N ASN A 12 -6.77 -6.69 12.50
CA ASN A 12 -7.67 -6.12 13.50
C ASN A 12 -7.57 -6.84 14.83
N GLN A 13 -7.52 -8.17 14.82
CA GLN A 13 -7.32 -8.96 16.02
C GLN A 13 -6.00 -8.58 16.71
N PHE A 14 -4.89 -8.52 15.97
CA PHE A 14 -3.58 -8.12 16.51
C PHE A 14 -3.61 -6.72 17.15
N ARG A 15 -4.26 -5.75 16.48
CA ARG A 15 -4.45 -4.37 16.96
C ARG A 15 -5.28 -4.33 18.23
N ASP A 16 -6.40 -5.06 18.25
CA ASP A 16 -7.39 -5.00 19.32
C ASP A 16 -6.91 -5.74 20.57
N GLU A 17 -6.19 -6.86 20.42
CA GLU A 17 -5.53 -7.58 21.54
C GLU A 17 -4.56 -6.69 22.32
N ARG A 18 -4.02 -5.65 21.68
CA ARG A 18 -3.12 -4.67 22.31
C ARG A 18 -3.84 -3.38 22.74
N ASN A 19 -5.15 -3.32 22.55
CA ASN A 19 -5.96 -2.12 22.79
C ASN A 19 -5.44 -0.88 22.03
N TRP A 20 -4.85 -1.10 20.84
CA TRP A 20 -4.22 -0.02 20.06
C TRP A 20 -5.19 0.75 19.18
N ARG A 21 -6.42 0.27 19.00
CA ARG A 21 -7.43 0.97 18.19
C ARG A 21 -7.63 2.43 18.60
N GLN A 22 -7.48 2.75 19.90
CA GLN A 22 -7.56 4.13 20.41
C GLN A 22 -6.47 5.08 19.88
N PHE A 23 -5.31 4.56 19.45
CA PHE A 23 -4.20 5.34 18.90
C PHE A 23 -4.20 5.36 17.36
N HIS A 24 -5.01 4.50 16.73
CA HIS A 24 -5.06 4.33 15.28
C HIS A 24 -6.27 5.07 14.69
N ASN A 25 -6.32 6.39 14.86
CA ASN A 25 -7.26 7.24 14.11
C ASN A 25 -6.75 7.47 12.67
N GLU A 26 -7.59 8.05 11.82
CA GLU A 26 -7.33 8.17 10.37
C GLU A 26 -6.09 9.02 10.08
N LYS A 27 -5.89 10.08 10.86
CA LYS A 27 -4.73 10.97 10.75
C LYS A 27 -3.45 10.24 11.15
N ASP A 28 -3.45 9.54 12.28
CA ASP A 28 -2.26 8.83 12.77
C ASP A 28 -1.93 7.60 11.90
N LEU A 29 -2.93 6.86 11.41
CA LEU A 29 -2.72 5.80 10.43
C LEU A 29 -2.15 6.33 9.11
N SER A 30 -2.64 7.49 8.64
CA SER A 30 -2.07 8.14 7.44
C SER A 30 -0.61 8.56 7.64
N LEU A 31 -0.25 8.99 8.85
CA LEU A 31 1.15 9.26 9.20
C LEU A 31 1.99 7.98 9.17
N SER A 32 1.52 6.89 9.79
CA SER A 32 2.21 5.60 9.76
C SER A 32 2.44 5.13 8.32
N ILE A 33 1.44 5.18 7.43
CA ILE A 33 1.62 4.83 6.01
C ILE A 33 2.77 5.63 5.37
N SER A 34 2.86 6.93 5.66
CA SER A 34 3.93 7.77 5.11
C SER A 34 5.30 7.44 5.70
N LEU A 35 5.37 7.00 6.96
CA LEU A 35 6.62 6.61 7.61
C LEU A 35 7.12 5.29 7.03
N GLU A 36 6.28 4.25 6.98
CA GLU A 36 6.68 2.95 6.42
C GLU A 36 7.02 3.03 4.93
N ALA A 37 6.33 3.91 4.17
CA ALA A 37 6.69 4.16 2.79
C ALA A 37 8.08 4.82 2.66
N ALA A 38 8.50 5.59 3.65
CA ALA A 38 9.84 6.16 3.71
C ALA A 38 10.89 5.12 4.13
N GLU A 39 10.57 4.20 5.04
CA GLU A 39 11.43 3.07 5.42
C GLU A 39 11.65 2.12 4.22
N LEU A 40 10.59 1.80 3.47
CA LEU A 40 10.68 1.07 2.21
C LEU A 40 11.58 1.78 1.19
N LEU A 41 11.48 3.12 1.09
CA LEU A 41 12.32 3.92 0.21
C LEU A 41 13.79 3.93 0.66
N GLU A 42 14.03 3.94 1.97
CA GLU A 42 15.37 3.97 2.56
C GLU A 42 16.19 2.72 2.19
N LEU A 43 15.54 1.57 1.96
CA LEU A 43 16.22 0.36 1.48
C LEU A 43 16.99 0.59 0.17
N PHE A 44 16.52 1.52 -0.67
CA PHE A 44 17.11 1.91 -1.94
C PHE A 44 18.04 3.12 -1.84
N GLN A 45 18.18 3.71 -0.66
CA GLN A 45 19.06 4.85 -0.48
C GLN A 45 20.51 4.45 -0.79
N TRP A 46 21.14 5.17 -1.74
CA TRP A 46 22.52 4.94 -2.19
C TRP A 46 22.77 3.58 -2.87
N LYS A 47 21.72 2.85 -3.26
CA LYS A 47 21.79 1.54 -3.91
C LYS A 47 21.00 1.54 -5.22
N THR A 48 21.36 0.65 -6.12
CA THR A 48 20.55 0.35 -7.31
C THR A 48 19.35 -0.51 -6.95
N SER A 49 18.35 -0.57 -7.85
CA SER A 49 17.17 -1.41 -7.63
C SER A 49 17.56 -2.89 -7.58
N GLU A 50 18.45 -3.31 -8.46
CA GLU A 50 18.91 -4.69 -8.62
C GLU A 50 19.62 -5.18 -7.35
N GLU A 51 20.53 -4.37 -6.79
CA GLU A 51 21.25 -4.72 -5.55
C GLU A 51 20.30 -4.99 -4.38
N VAL A 52 19.27 -4.16 -4.20
CA VAL A 52 18.32 -4.30 -3.10
C VAL A 52 17.40 -5.51 -3.32
N VAL A 53 16.87 -5.65 -4.53
CA VAL A 53 16.00 -6.78 -4.89
C VAL A 53 16.75 -8.11 -4.74
N ASP A 54 18.02 -8.21 -5.12
CA ASP A 54 18.76 -9.47 -5.04
C ASP A 54 19.23 -9.82 -3.62
N SER A 55 19.44 -8.82 -2.75
CA SER A 55 20.08 -9.03 -1.44
C SER A 55 19.21 -8.76 -0.20
N GLN A 56 18.07 -8.06 -0.35
CA GLN A 56 17.25 -7.59 0.78
C GLN A 56 15.77 -7.99 0.66
N GLN A 57 15.47 -9.16 0.07
CA GLN A 57 14.09 -9.65 -0.14
C GLN A 57 13.23 -9.66 1.12
N GLU A 58 13.78 -10.12 2.26
CA GLU A 58 13.04 -10.19 3.53
C GLU A 58 12.66 -8.79 4.01
N ARG A 59 13.62 -7.87 4.09
CA ARG A 59 13.41 -6.46 4.44
C ARG A 59 12.41 -5.78 3.52
N LEU A 60 12.52 -5.99 2.21
CA LEU A 60 11.55 -5.45 1.24
C LEU A 60 10.12 -5.93 1.52
N ALA A 61 9.96 -7.21 1.84
CA ALA A 61 8.67 -7.80 2.16
C ALA A 61 8.10 -7.24 3.47
N GLU A 62 8.93 -7.05 4.49
CA GLU A 62 8.54 -6.44 5.77
C GLU A 62 8.04 -5.00 5.58
N GLU A 63 8.85 -4.11 5.00
CA GLU A 63 8.48 -2.70 4.84
C GLU A 63 7.23 -2.53 3.94
N LEU A 64 7.13 -3.33 2.88
CA LEU A 64 5.94 -3.32 2.04
C LEU A 64 4.71 -3.85 2.79
N ALA A 65 4.87 -4.88 3.63
CA ALA A 65 3.79 -5.40 4.45
C ALA A 65 3.33 -4.34 5.46
N ASP A 66 4.23 -3.57 6.07
CA ASP A 66 3.87 -2.52 7.03
C ASP A 66 3.06 -1.39 6.38
N VAL A 67 3.47 -0.93 5.18
CA VAL A 67 2.67 0.01 4.37
C VAL A 67 1.26 -0.53 4.12
N LEU A 68 1.14 -1.82 3.77
CA LEU A 68 -0.14 -2.45 3.50
C LEU A 68 -0.97 -2.63 4.77
N ILE A 69 -0.37 -3.02 5.89
CA ILE A 69 -1.06 -3.23 7.17
C ILE A 69 -1.72 -1.93 7.63
N TYR A 70 -0.98 -0.82 7.65
CA TYR A 70 -1.56 0.47 8.03
C TYR A 70 -2.60 0.96 7.03
N SER A 71 -2.41 0.70 5.73
CA SER A 71 -3.42 0.98 4.70
C SER A 71 -4.71 0.19 4.91
N TYR A 72 -4.61 -1.08 5.33
CA TYR A 72 -5.74 -1.94 5.63
C TYR A 72 -6.48 -1.47 6.89
N MET A 73 -5.76 -1.10 7.94
CA MET A 73 -6.36 -0.50 9.14
C MET A 73 -7.09 0.81 8.82
N LEU A 74 -6.53 1.65 7.95
CA LEU A 74 -7.16 2.91 7.55
C LEU A 74 -8.42 2.67 6.73
N ALA A 75 -8.38 1.72 5.79
CA ALA A 75 -9.56 1.33 5.02
C ALA A 75 -10.68 0.78 5.92
N ASP A 76 -10.34 -0.05 6.92
CA ASP A 76 -11.27 -0.57 7.91
C ASP A 76 -11.93 0.53 8.74
N ASN A 77 -11.15 1.50 9.22
CA ASN A 77 -11.69 2.66 9.95
C ASN A 77 -12.65 3.51 9.11
N LEU A 78 -12.45 3.56 7.79
CA LEU A 78 -13.26 4.34 6.84
C LEU A 78 -14.39 3.52 6.18
N ASP A 79 -14.61 2.28 6.61
CA ASP A 79 -15.58 1.34 6.04
C ASP A 79 -15.38 1.10 4.52
N PHE A 80 -14.13 1.09 4.06
CA PHE A 80 -13.79 0.84 2.66
C PHE A 80 -13.49 -0.64 2.39
N ASP A 81 -14.16 -1.22 1.39
CA ASP A 81 -13.71 -2.49 0.79
C ASP A 81 -12.50 -2.23 -0.11
N ILE A 82 -11.34 -2.73 0.31
CA ILE A 82 -10.05 -2.52 -0.38
C ILE A 82 -10.11 -3.01 -1.83
N ASN A 83 -10.73 -4.16 -2.09
CA ASN A 83 -10.81 -4.70 -3.43
C ASN A 83 -11.72 -3.83 -4.31
N GLU A 84 -12.81 -3.30 -3.76
CA GLU A 84 -13.70 -2.39 -4.47
C GLU A 84 -12.99 -1.07 -4.84
N ILE A 85 -12.31 -0.41 -3.88
CA ILE A 85 -11.65 0.87 -4.14
C ILE A 85 -10.50 0.72 -5.16
N ILE A 86 -9.76 -0.40 -5.13
CA ILE A 86 -8.72 -0.70 -6.10
C ILE A 86 -9.33 -0.90 -7.49
N ARG A 87 -10.38 -1.72 -7.64
CA ARG A 87 -11.04 -1.94 -8.94
C ARG A 87 -11.54 -0.64 -9.56
N LYS A 88 -12.27 0.17 -8.79
CA LYS A 88 -12.74 1.50 -9.25
C LYS A 88 -11.59 2.41 -9.65
N LYS A 89 -10.46 2.34 -8.95
CA LYS A 89 -9.28 3.15 -9.28
C LYS A 89 -8.59 2.66 -10.56
N LEU A 90 -8.54 1.35 -10.79
CA LEU A 90 -7.98 0.75 -12.00
C LEU A 90 -8.82 1.07 -13.25
N GLU A 91 -10.15 1.06 -13.15
CA GLU A 91 -11.06 1.51 -14.23
C GLU A 91 -10.74 2.96 -14.63
N LYS A 92 -10.68 3.86 -13.65
CA LYS A 92 -10.30 5.27 -13.88
C LYS A 92 -8.90 5.41 -14.47
N ASN A 93 -7.94 4.58 -14.03
CA ASN A 93 -6.58 4.62 -14.56
C ASN A 93 -6.53 4.12 -16.01
N THR A 94 -7.37 3.16 -16.39
CA THR A 94 -7.47 2.64 -17.76
C THR A 94 -7.97 3.72 -18.72
N GLU A 95 -8.97 4.49 -18.31
CA GLU A 95 -9.45 5.65 -19.06
C GLU A 95 -8.38 6.75 -19.19
N LYS A 96 -7.62 6.94 -18.11
CA LYS A 96 -6.57 7.97 -18.01
C LYS A 96 -5.31 7.61 -18.79
N TYR A 97 -5.01 6.33 -18.93
CA TYR A 97 -3.81 5.80 -19.60
C TYR A 97 -4.21 4.70 -20.62
N PRO A 98 -4.83 5.06 -21.76
CA PRO A 98 -5.20 4.09 -22.78
C PRO A 98 -3.97 3.39 -23.36
N ILE A 99 -4.08 2.08 -23.63
CA ILE A 99 -2.98 1.25 -24.15
C ILE A 99 -2.30 1.89 -25.37
N GLU A 100 -3.08 2.35 -26.34
CA GLU A 100 -2.58 2.95 -27.59
C GLU A 100 -1.69 4.18 -27.39
N LYS A 101 -1.80 4.86 -26.25
CA LYS A 101 -1.01 6.06 -25.92
C LYS A 101 0.07 5.77 -24.88
N SER A 102 -0.22 4.90 -23.93
CA SER A 102 0.60 4.71 -22.72
C SER A 102 1.54 3.53 -22.79
N LYS A 103 1.35 2.59 -23.72
CA LYS A 103 2.23 1.43 -23.86
C LYS A 103 3.66 1.88 -24.18
N ASP A 104 4.63 1.35 -23.43
CA ASP A 104 6.06 1.68 -23.53
C ASP A 104 6.38 3.17 -23.34
N ASN A 105 5.43 3.94 -22.79
CA ASN A 105 5.52 5.38 -22.60
C ASN A 105 5.26 5.76 -21.14
N ARG A 106 6.32 6.17 -20.44
CA ARG A 106 6.26 6.63 -19.02
C ARG A 106 5.73 8.04 -18.85
N THR A 107 5.34 8.69 -19.93
CA THR A 107 4.89 10.07 -19.93
C THR A 107 3.54 10.17 -19.23
N LYS A 108 3.37 11.22 -18.43
CA LYS A 108 2.14 11.44 -17.66
C LYS A 108 0.99 11.68 -18.63
N TYR A 109 -0.22 11.24 -18.31
CA TYR A 109 -1.40 11.36 -19.19
C TYR A 109 -1.71 12.75 -19.76
N ASN A 110 -1.27 13.83 -19.11
CA ASN A 110 -1.41 15.19 -19.63
C ASN A 110 -0.52 15.46 -20.86
N ASP A 111 0.50 14.63 -21.03
CA ASP A 111 1.56 14.75 -22.02
C ASP A 111 1.53 13.54 -23.01
N LEU A 112 0.43 12.77 -23.04
CA LEU A 112 0.18 11.58 -23.89
C LEU A 112 -0.61 11.85 -25.19
#